data_AF-X1L8Z5-F1
#
_entry.id   AF-X1L8Z5-F1
#
_cell.length_a   1.000
_cell.length_b   1.000
_cell.length_c   1.000
_cell.angle_alpha   90.00
_cell.angle_beta   90.00
_cell.angle_gamma   90.00
#
_symmetry.space_group_name_H-M   'P 1'
#
loop_
_entity.id
_entity.type
_entity.pdbx_description
1 polymer ?
#
loop_
_entity_poly.entity_id
_entity_poly.type
_entity_poly.pdbx_seq_one_letter_code
_entity_poly.pdbx_strand_id
1 'polypeptide(L)' 'MKFVYGVDMTGNPLLYLSILFLLTGGQFISMGLLGEIISRTYHESQNKSIYFVKEILDYSKEN' A
#
# COMPACT_ATOMS: atom_id res chain seq x y z
N MET A 1 -10.09 -12.60 -31.82
CA MET A 1 -11.04 -12.56 -32.95
C MET A 1 -10.43 -12.06 -34.26
N LYS A 2 -9.41 -11.18 -34.30
CA LYS A 2 -8.77 -10.81 -35.57
C LYS A 2 -8.19 -11.99 -36.36
N PHE A 3 -7.51 -12.91 -35.68
CA PHE A 3 -6.96 -14.13 -36.29
C PHE A 3 -8.01 -15.19 -36.69
N VAL A 4 -9.27 -15.05 -36.26
CA VAL A 4 -10.34 -16.06 -36.50
C VAL A 4 -11.47 -15.50 -37.38
N TYR A 5 -11.78 -14.20 -37.28
CA TYR A 5 -12.89 -13.53 -37.96
C TYR A 5 -12.44 -12.38 -38.87
N GLY A 6 -11.13 -12.06 -38.96
CA GLY A 6 -10.61 -11.01 -39.84
C GLY A 6 -10.98 -9.58 -39.47
N VAL A 7 -11.64 -9.35 -38.32
CA VAL A 7 -12.09 -8.02 -37.90
C VAL A 7 -10.94 -7.26 -37.22
N ASP A 8 -10.62 -6.07 -37.74
CA ASP A 8 -9.64 -5.16 -37.14
C ASP A 8 -10.18 -4.48 -35.87
N MET A 9 -9.45 -4.65 -34.77
CA MET A 9 -9.82 -4.13 -33.44
C MET A 9 -8.96 -2.93 -33.02
N THR A 10 -8.01 -2.51 -33.85
CA THR A 10 -7.02 -1.46 -33.53
C THR A 10 -7.65 -0.09 -33.26
N GLY A 11 -8.85 0.19 -33.78
CA GLY A 11 -9.59 1.42 -33.50
C GLY A 11 -10.61 1.31 -32.37
N ASN A 12 -10.76 0.14 -31.71
CA ASN A 12 -11.84 -0.09 -30.77
C ASN A 12 -11.52 0.52 -29.39
N PRO A 13 -12.27 1.53 -28.91
CA PRO A 13 -12.03 2.17 -27.62
C PRO A 13 -12.10 1.20 -26.43
N LEU A 14 -12.92 0.15 -26.52
CA LEU A 14 -13.07 -0.86 -25.47
C LEU A 14 -11.82 -1.73 -25.30
N LEU A 15 -11.05 -1.95 -26.37
CA LEU A 15 -9.78 -2.69 -26.30
C LEU A 15 -8.76 -1.92 -25.46
N TYR A 16 -8.62 -0.62 -25.73
CA TYR A 16 -7.75 0.27 -24.96
C TYR A 16 -8.18 0.37 -23.50
N LEU A 17 -9.48 0.50 -23.25
CA LEU A 17 -10.03 0.54 -21.90
C LEU A 17 -9.76 -0.75 -21.12
N SER A 18 -9.84 -1.91 -21.78
CA SER A 18 -9.55 -3.21 -21.16
C SER A 18 -8.08 -3.32 -20.75
N ILE A 19 -7.15 -2.89 -21.60
CA ILE A 19 -5.72 -2.85 -21.29
C ILE A 19 -5.45 -1.88 -20.14
N LEU A 20 -6.07 -0.69 -20.17
CA LEU A 20 -5.96 0.30 -19.09
C LEU A 20 -6.40 -0.30 -17.74
N PHE A 21 -7.54 -0.99 -17.69
CA PHE A 21 -8.02 -1.62 -16.46
C PHE A 21 -7.11 -2.74 -15.98
N LEU A 22 -6.56 -3.54 -16.89
CA LEU A 22 -5.62 -4.61 -16.53
C LEU A 22 -4.33 -4.04 -15.93
N LEU A 23 -3.77 -3.00 -16.54
CA LEU A 23 -2.59 -2.30 -16.03
C LEU A 23 -2.86 -1.61 -14.70
N THR A 24 -3.95 -0.86 -14.61
CA THR A 24 -4.34 -0.11 -13.41
C THR A 24 -4.68 -1.05 -12.25
N GLY A 25 -5.35 -2.17 -12.52
CA GLY A 25 -5.64 -3.20 -11.52
C GLY A 25 -4.37 -3.81 -10.94
N GLY A 26 -3.41 -4.17 -11.80
CA GLY A 26 -2.09 -4.61 -11.35
C GLY A 26 -1.36 -3.54 -10.53
N GLN A 27 -1.47 -2.27 -10.94
CA GLN A 27 -0.87 -1.15 -10.22
C GLN A 27 -1.46 -0.96 -8.81
N PHE A 28 -2.78 -1.15 -8.64
CA PHE A 28 -3.41 -1.05 -7.32
C PHE A 28 -2.92 -2.15 -6.36
N ILE A 29 -2.68 -3.36 -6.85
CA ILE A 29 -2.10 -4.44 -6.03
C ILE A 29 -0.69 -4.06 -5.57
N SER A 30 0.15 -3.61 -6.50
CA SER A 30 1.52 -3.16 -6.20
C SER A 30 1.53 -1.99 -5.21
N MET A 31 0.65 -1.00 -5.40
CA MET A 31 0.55 0.16 -4.52
C MET A 31 0.07 -0.22 -3.12
N GLY A 32 -0.84 -1.20 -3.00
CA GLY A 32 -1.27 -1.72 -1.71
C GLY A 32 -0.13 -2.37 -0.92
N LEU A 33 0.66 -3.23 -1.58
CA LEU A 33 1.82 -3.87 -0.95
C LEU A 33 2.88 -2.84 -0.52
N LEU A 34 3.17 -1.86 -1.39
CA LEU A 34 4.08 -0.77 -1.05
C LEU A 34 3.57 0.05 0.14
N GLY A 35 2.26 0.34 0.19
CA GLY A 35 1.64 1.06 1.29
C GLY A 35 1.80 0.34 2.63
N GLU A 36 1.63 -0.99 2.64
CA GLU A 36 1.84 -1.79 3.85
C GLU A 36 3.29 -1.71 4.35
N ILE A 37 4.26 -1.87 3.44
CA ILE A 37 5.68 -1.79 3.78
C ILE A 37 6.04 -0.39 4.29
N ILE A 38 5.58 0.67 3.60
CA ILE A 38 5.84 2.06 4.01
C ILE A 38 5.24 2.35 5.38
N SER A 39 4.00 1.92 5.65
CA SER A 39 3.35 2.11 6.93
C SER A 39 4.12 1.42 8.07
N ARG A 40 4.56 0.17 7.86
CA ARG A 40 5.37 -0.57 8.83
C ARG A 40 6.71 0.15 9.07
N THR A 41 7.44 0.48 8.02
CA THR A 41 8.72 1.21 8.12
C THR A 41 8.56 2.56 8.82
N TYR A 42 7.47 3.29 8.55
CA TYR A 42 7.20 4.58 9.20
C TYR A 42 7.00 4.42 10.71
N HIS A 43 6.20 3.44 11.14
CA HIS A 43 5.98 3.18 12.57
C HIS A 43 7.21 2.62 13.27
N GLU A 44 7.99 1.77 12.60
CA GLU A 44 9.20 1.18 13.15
C GLU A 44 10.35 2.20 13.23
N SER A 45 10.51 3.03 12.19
CA SER A 45 11.54 4.09 12.13
C SER A 45 11.23 5.27 13.06
N GLN A 46 9.99 5.39 13.54
CA GLN A 46 9.60 6.52 14.41
C GLN A 46 10.31 6.53 15.76
N ASN A 47 10.98 5.44 16.16
CA ASN A 47 11.80 5.33 17.38
C ASN A 47 11.18 6.03 18.61
N LYS A 48 9.85 6.02 18.68
CA LYS A 48 9.10 6.80 19.66
C LYS A 48 8.85 5.87 20.84
N SER A 49 9.30 6.28 22.02
CA SER A 49 9.06 5.52 23.24
C SER A 49 7.55 5.28 23.40
N ILE A 50 7.17 4.02 23.62
CA ILE A 50 5.77 3.55 23.72
C ILE A 50 5.06 4.24 24.91
N TYR A 51 5.83 4.68 25.89
CA TYR A 51 5.37 5.41 27.06
C TYR A 51 6.35 6.52 27.44
N PHE A 52 5.81 7.57 28.05
CA PHE A 52 6.57 8.60 28.75
C PHE A 52 6.28 8.48 30.24
N VAL A 53 7.33 8.36 31.05
CA VAL A 53 7.19 8.36 32.52
C VAL A 53 6.96 9.80 32.96
N LYS A 54 5.78 10.09 33.50
CA LYS A 54 5.43 11.44 33.98
C LYS A 54 6.05 11.73 35.35
N GLU A 55 6.09 10.74 36.23
CA GLU A 55 6.60 10.84 37.60
C GLU A 55 6.91 9.43 38.12
N ILE A 56 8.00 9.30 38.90
CA ILE A 56 8.35 8.08 39.62
C ILE A 56 8.13 8.38 41.11
N LEU A 57 7.12 7.76 41.71
CA LEU A 57 6.89 7.84 43.15
C LEU A 57 7.75 6.78 43.83
N ASP A 58 8.93 7.19 44.33
CA ASP A 58 9.74 6.33 45.18
C ASP A 58 9.11 6.30 46.59
N TYR A 59 8.67 5.11 47.01
CA TYR A 59 8.17 4.84 48.36
C TYR A 59 9.26 4.22 49.24
N SER A 60 10.54 4.50 48.95
CA SER A 60 11.64 4.15 49.86
C SER A 60 11.37 4.80 51.21
N LYS A 61 10.92 3.92 52.12
CA LYS A 61 10.47 4.23 53.46
C LYS A 61 11.52 5.06 54.19
N GLU A 62 11.06 6.18 54.70
CA GLU A 62 11.53 6.72 55.95
C GLU A 62 11.35 5.63 57.03
N ASN A 63 12.47 4.97 57.41
CA ASN A 63 12.86 4.44 58.72
C ASN A 63 13.98 3.40 58.55
#